data_AF-A0A6L8H7L2-F1
#
_entry.id   AF-A0A6L8H7L2-F1
#
_cell.length_a   1.000
_cell.length_b   1.000
_cell.length_c   1.000
_cell.angle_alpha   90.00
_cell.angle_beta   90.00
_cell.angle_gamma   90.00
#
_symmetry.space_group_name_H-M   'P 1'
#
loop_
_entity.id
_entity.type
_entity.pdbx_description
1 polymer ?
#
loop_
_entity_poly.entity_id
_entity_poly.type
_entity_poly.pdbx_seq_one_letter_code
_entity_poly.pdbx_strand_id
1 'polypeptide(L)' 'MHPLYHYLTTQSPFPGEIEWNFQKFLVNQEGEVIARYRPGLKPLSPQIVQDIEQALGKS' A
#
# COMPACT_ATOMS: atom_id res chain seq x y z
N MET A 1 -17.00 -11.26 -5.02
CA MET A 1 -16.01 -10.25 -4.60
C MET A 1 -14.63 -10.79 -4.97
N HIS A 2 -13.75 -10.00 -5.58
CA HIS A 2 -12.42 -10.49 -6.02
C HIS A 2 -11.54 -10.87 -4.80
N PRO A 3 -10.82 -12.00 -4.79
CA PRO A 3 -10.04 -12.44 -3.63
C PRO A 3 -9.04 -11.40 -3.13
N LEU A 4 -8.28 -10.77 -4.04
CA LEU A 4 -7.34 -9.71 -3.69
C LEU A 4 -8.03 -8.50 -3.04
N TYR A 5 -9.22 -8.11 -3.53
CA TYR A 5 -9.95 -6.98 -2.97
C TYR A 5 -10.40 -7.29 -1.54
N HIS A 6 -10.92 -8.49 -1.30
CA HIS A 6 -11.29 -8.93 0.03
C HIS A 6 -10.07 -8.90 0.96
N TYR A 7 -8.97 -9.54 0.57
CA TYR A 7 -7.74 -9.56 1.35
C TYR A 7 -7.25 -8.15 1.72
N LEU A 8 -7.14 -7.24 0.76
CA LEU A 8 -6.64 -5.87 1.00
C LEU A 8 -7.55 -5.06 1.94
N THR A 9 -8.86 -5.30 1.90
CA THR A 9 -9.84 -4.52 2.69
C THR A 9 -10.16 -5.13 4.05
N THR A 10 -9.94 -6.42 4.26
CA THR A 10 -10.35 -7.12 5.50
C THR A 10 -9.25 -7.89 6.24
N GLN A 11 -8.23 -8.40 5.54
CA GLN A 11 -7.25 -9.35 6.11
C GLN A 11 -5.81 -8.82 6.15
N SER A 12 -5.47 -7.87 5.27
CA SER A 12 -4.13 -7.29 5.27
C SER A 12 -3.83 -6.56 6.60
N PRO A 13 -2.55 -6.29 6.92
CA PRO A 13 -2.20 -5.46 8.08
C PRO A 13 -2.79 -4.03 8.03
N PHE A 14 -3.32 -3.61 6.88
CA PHE A 14 -3.89 -2.27 6.64
C PHE A 14 -5.36 -2.36 6.16
N PRO A 15 -6.28 -2.91 6.97
CA PRO A 15 -7.67 -3.11 6.59
C PRO A 15 -8.40 -1.77 6.41
N GLY A 16 -9.58 -1.82 5.79
CA GLY A 16 -10.47 -0.68 5.58
C GLY A 16 -10.96 -0.55 4.14
N GLU A 17 -12.05 0.17 3.95
CA GLU A 17 -12.73 0.32 2.66
C GLU A 17 -11.92 1.14 1.65
N ILE A 18 -12.08 0.87 0.36
CA ILE A 18 -11.46 1.67 -0.71
C ILE A 18 -12.30 2.93 -0.92
N GLU A 19 -11.81 4.07 -0.40
CA GLU A 19 -12.55 5.34 -0.40
C GLU A 19 -12.79 5.91 -1.80
N TRP A 20 -11.80 5.81 -2.70
CA TRP A 20 -11.87 6.37 -4.05
C TRP A 20 -10.86 5.72 -5.01
N ASN A 21 -10.96 6.10 -6.28
CA ASN A 21 -9.95 5.78 -7.29
C ASN A 21 -8.56 6.28 -6.85
N PHE A 22 -7.52 5.52 -7.22
CA PHE A 22 -6.12 5.76 -6.85
C PHE A 22 -5.77 5.49 -5.37
N GLN A 23 -6.46 4.59 -4.67
CA GLN A 23 -5.89 3.98 -3.46
C GLN A 23 -4.58 3.24 -3.82
N LYS A 24 -3.54 3.35 -2.98
CA LYS A 24 -2.27 2.65 -3.20
C LYS A 24 -1.94 1.72 -2.03
N PHE A 25 -1.20 0.66 -2.32
CA PHE A 25 -0.62 -0.28 -1.37
C PHE A 25 0.83 -0.54 -1.78
N LEU A 26 1.72 -0.64 -0.80
CA LEU A 26 3.11 -1.06 -1.02
C LEU A 26 3.23 -2.53 -0.65
N VAL A 27 3.82 -3.31 -1.56
CA VAL A 27 4.07 -4.75 -1.39
C VAL A 27 5.57 -5.00 -1.46
N ASN A 28 6.14 -5.72 -0.50
CA ASN A 28 7.57 -6.05 -0.47
C ASN A 28 7.91 -7.24 -1.38
N GLN A 29 9.19 -7.65 -1.40
CA GLN A 29 9.69 -8.72 -2.27
C GLN A 29 9.14 -10.10 -1.87
N GLU A 30 8.74 -10.26 -0.61
CA GLU A 30 8.13 -11.45 -0.03
C GLU A 30 6.62 -11.55 -0.33
N GLY A 31 6.03 -10.54 -0.97
CA GLY A 31 4.60 -10.49 -1.31
C GLY A 31 3.71 -9.98 -0.17
N GLU A 32 4.29 -9.43 0.89
CA GLU A 32 3.59 -8.89 2.04
C GLU A 32 3.21 -7.42 1.81
N VAL A 33 1.99 -7.04 2.21
CA VAL A 33 1.56 -5.64 2.18
C VAL A 33 2.18 -4.92 3.36
N ILE A 34 3.05 -3.94 3.08
CA ILE A 34 3.83 -3.22 4.10
C ILE A 34 3.41 -1.76 4.28
N ALA A 35 2.58 -1.21 3.40
CA ALA A 35 1.95 0.09 3.61
C ALA A 35 0.65 0.28 2.80
N ARG A 36 -0.15 1.26 3.22
CA ARG A 36 -1.38 1.69 2.54
C ARG A 36 -1.47 3.21 2.49
N TYR A 37 -1.79 3.77 1.32
CA TYR A 37 -1.84 5.23 1.09
C TYR A 37 -3.18 5.69 0.54
N ARG A 38 -3.74 6.73 1.16
CA ARG A 38 -5.03 7.31 0.76
C ARG A 38 -5.00 7.82 -0.69
N PRO A 39 -6.16 7.86 -1.36
CA PRO A 39 -6.28 8.32 -2.76
C PRO A 39 -5.63 9.68 -3.06
N GLY A 40 -5.73 10.64 -2.14
CA GLY A 40 -5.18 11.98 -2.31
C GLY A 40 -3.65 12.09 -2.22
N LEU A 41 -2.96 11.05 -1.73
CA LEU A 41 -1.50 11.09 -1.64
C LEU A 41 -0.88 10.91 -3.03
N LYS A 42 -0.03 11.87 -3.43
CA LYS A 42 0.65 11.82 -4.73
C LYS A 42 1.61 10.62 -4.77
N PRO A 43 1.69 9.89 -5.90
CA PRO A 43 2.58 8.72 -6.02
C PRO A 43 4.06 9.00 -5.71
N LEU A 44 4.54 10.22 -6.01
CA LEU A 44 5.91 10.66 -5.73
C LEU A 44 6.03 11.51 -4.45
N SER A 45 5.08 11.37 -3.52
CA SER A 45 5.22 12.04 -2.23
C SER A 45 6.48 11.56 -1.50
N PRO A 46 7.16 12.43 -0.71
CA PRO A 46 8.35 12.03 0.04
C PRO A 46 8.14 10.78 0.90
N GLN A 47 6.94 10.63 1.48
CA GLN A 47 6.56 9.44 2.25
C GLN A 47 6.65 8.15 1.42
N ILE A 48 5.98 8.10 0.25
CA ILE A 48 5.97 6.89 -0.58
C ILE A 48 7.38 6.57 -1.08
N VAL A 49 8.15 7.58 -1.48
CA VAL A 49 9.52 7.38 -1.95
C VAL A 49 10.40 6.81 -0.84
N GLN A 50 10.34 7.39 0.36
CA GLN A 50 11.10 6.92 1.52
C GLN A 50 10.72 5.49 1.90
N ASP A 51 9.42 5.15 1.94
CA ASP A 51 8.97 3.80 2.26
C ASP A 51 9.47 2.77 1.22
N ILE A 52 9.50 3.14 -0.06
CA ILE A 52 10.06 2.31 -1.14
C ILE A 52 11.57 2.12 -0.96
N GLU A 53 12.31 3.20 -0.66
CA GLU A 53 13.76 3.13 -0.44
C GLU A 53 14.10 2.23 0.74
N GLN A 54 13.35 2.35 1.85
CA GLN A 54 13.47 1.48 3.01
C GLN A 54 13.16 0.01 2.66
N ALA A 55 12.10 -0.25 1.90
CA ALA A 55 11.75 -1.60 1.44
C ALA A 55 12.81 -2.21 0.50
N LEU A 56 13.60 -1.37 -0.18
CA LEU A 56 14.74 -1.79 -1.00
C LEU A 56 16.05 -1.92 -0.21
N GLY A 57 16.04 -1.66 1.10
CA GLY A 57 17.23 -1.68 1.94
C GLY A 57 18.20 -0.52 1.68
N LYS A 58 17.73 0.57 1.04
CA LYS A 58 18.51 1.80 0.87
C LYS A 58 18.33 2.64 2.13
N SER A 59 19.41 2.82 2.90
CA SER A 59 19.46 3.66 4.12
C SER A 59 20.21 4.95 3.85
#